data_AF-A0A5C3M2X4-F1
#
_entry.id   AF-A0A5C3M2X4-F1
#
_cell.length_a   1.000
_cell.length_b   1.000
_cell.length_c   1.000
_cell.angle_alpha   90.00
_cell.angle_beta   90.00
_cell.angle_gamma   90.00
#
_symmetry.space_group_name_H-M   'P 1'
#
loop_
_entity.id
_entity.type
_entity.pdbx_description
1 polymer ?
#
loop_
_entity_poly.entity_id
_entity_poly.type
_entity_poly.pdbx_seq_one_letter_code
_entity_poly.pdbx_strand_id
1 'polypeptide(L)'
;MRQTIASPVRLFATSDIALGTFGTAVWIDSHTEDHFGHSDRGQRLAGKYFPLVTEDDEEPVDTTTVAASLYALDENDGWTRVTLDEEEGKIAVGCIDGRILIYDYT
;
A
#
# COMPACT_ATOMS: atom_id res chain seq x y z
N MET A 1 -2.33 -11.34 13.16
CA MET A 1 -2.03 -9.91 12.90
C MET A 1 -3.02 -9.37 11.88
N ARG A 2 -3.70 -8.25 12.18
CA ARG A 2 -4.69 -7.62 11.29
C ARG A 2 -4.32 -6.16 11.09
N GLN A 3 -3.96 -5.78 9.85
CA GLN A 3 -3.70 -4.39 9.48
C GLN A 3 -4.89 -3.85 8.71
N THR A 4 -5.36 -2.65 9.08
CA THR A 4 -6.40 -1.92 8.34
C THR A 4 -5.82 -0.59 7.87
N ILE A 5 -6.19 -0.19 6.66
CA ILE A 5 -5.84 1.12 6.10
C ILE A 5 -6.98 2.07 6.48
N ALA A 6 -6.65 3.23 7.05
CA ALA A 6 -7.66 4.25 7.33
C ALA A 6 -8.36 4.66 6.01
N SER A 7 -9.68 4.50 5.97
CA SER A 7 -10.50 4.94 4.85
C SER A 7 -11.95 5.14 5.29
N PRO A 8 -12.56 6.29 4.99
CA PRO A 8 -13.87 6.68 5.52
C PRO A 8 -15.07 5.88 4.98
N VAL A 9 -14.99 5.21 3.81
CA VAL A 9 -15.88 4.12 3.30
C VAL A 9 -15.49 3.84 1.83
N ARG A 10 -15.39 2.58 1.40
CA ARG A 10 -15.01 2.20 0.03
C ARG A 10 -16.06 1.31 -0.62
N LEU A 11 -17.05 1.91 -1.31
CA LEU A 11 -18.03 1.11 -2.03
C LEU A 11 -17.56 0.68 -3.43
N PHE A 12 -16.55 1.36 -4.01
CA PHE A 12 -16.07 1.08 -5.38
C PHE A 12 -14.57 1.37 -5.61
N ALA A 13 -13.74 1.36 -4.56
CA ALA A 13 -12.33 1.69 -4.71
C ALA A 13 -11.55 0.58 -5.40
N THR A 14 -10.72 0.93 -6.39
CA THR A 14 -9.74 0.01 -6.97
C THR A 14 -8.63 -0.20 -5.95
N SER A 15 -8.36 -1.46 -5.61
CA SER A 15 -7.26 -1.82 -4.72
C SER A 15 -6.58 -3.08 -5.20
N ASP A 16 -5.27 -3.17 -4.94
CA ASP A 16 -4.44 -4.33 -5.20
C ASP A 16 -3.34 -4.41 -4.14
N ILE A 17 -2.76 -5.59 -3.94
CA ILE A 17 -1.75 -5.85 -2.92
C ILE A 17 -0.64 -6.76 -3.47
N ALA A 18 0.60 -6.42 -3.15
CA ALA A 18 1.75 -7.27 -3.37
C ALA A 18 2.47 -7.56 -2.05
N LEU A 19 2.99 -8.78 -1.94
CA LEU A 19 3.80 -9.24 -0.82
C LEU A 19 5.21 -9.49 -1.32
N GLY A 20 6.18 -8.99 -0.57
CA GLY A 20 7.58 -9.26 -0.77
C GLY A 20 8.07 -10.42 0.08
N THR A 21 9.24 -10.94 -0.31
CA THR A 21 9.88 -12.14 0.24
C THR A 21 10.40 -11.99 1.67
N PHE A 22 10.63 -10.77 2.13
CA PHE A 22 11.19 -10.34 3.41
C PHE A 22 10.11 -9.75 4.32
N GLY A 23 8.83 -9.91 3.98
CA GLY A 23 7.72 -9.51 4.85
C GLY A 23 7.25 -8.07 4.65
N THR A 24 7.49 -7.44 3.49
CA THR A 24 6.80 -6.19 3.15
C THR A 24 5.49 -6.50 2.46
N ALA A 25 4.41 -5.82 2.84
CA ALA A 25 3.22 -5.70 2.02
C ALA A 25 3.14 -4.28 1.46
N VAL A 26 2.84 -4.16 0.17
CA VAL A 26 2.50 -2.89 -0.48
C VAL A 26 1.11 -3.01 -1.09
N TRP A 27 0.35 -1.93 -1.06
CA TRP A 27 -0.99 -1.90 -1.63
C TRP A 27 -1.27 -0.56 -2.28
N ILE A 28 -2.13 -0.60 -3.29
CA ILE A 28 -2.74 0.59 -3.86
C ILE A 28 -4.19 0.70 -3.43
N ASP A 29 -4.67 1.93 -3.34
CA ASP A 29 -6.07 2.24 -3.06
C ASP A 29 -6.45 3.57 -3.71
N SER A 30 -7.65 3.63 -4.27
CA SER A 30 -8.20 4.81 -4.93
C SER A 30 -8.99 5.79 -4.08
N HIS A 31 -8.82 5.74 -2.76
CA HIS A 31 -9.50 6.69 -1.86
C HIS A 31 -8.57 7.34 -0.84
N THR A 32 -8.31 8.62 -1.04
CA THR A 32 -7.33 9.42 -0.28
C THR A 32 -7.92 10.68 0.37
N GLU A 33 -9.20 10.66 0.77
CA GLU A 33 -9.93 11.80 1.35
C GLU A 33 -9.13 12.60 2.41
N ASP A 34 -8.34 11.90 3.24
CA ASP A 34 -7.59 12.53 4.35
C ASP A 34 -6.32 13.28 3.91
N HIS A 35 -5.75 12.96 2.74
CA HIS A 35 -4.44 13.51 2.34
C HIS A 35 -4.53 14.71 1.40
N PHE A 36 -5.57 14.78 0.56
CA PHE A 36 -5.71 15.84 -0.44
C PHE A 36 -6.71 16.93 -0.07
N GLY A 37 -7.38 16.80 1.08
CA GLY A 37 -8.41 17.75 1.50
C GLY A 37 -9.63 17.69 0.56
N HIS A 38 -10.58 16.81 0.91
CA HIS A 38 -11.93 16.77 0.30
C HIS A 38 -12.01 16.45 -1.21
N SER A 39 -11.01 15.78 -1.77
CA SER A 39 -11.12 15.23 -3.13
C SER A 39 -11.74 13.84 -3.07
N ASP A 40 -12.87 13.64 -3.76
CA ASP A 40 -13.46 12.33 -4.07
C ASP A 40 -12.58 11.50 -5.05
N ARG A 41 -11.36 11.97 -5.34
CA ARG A 41 -10.43 11.40 -6.32
C ARG A 41 -9.02 11.40 -5.76
N GLY A 42 -8.31 10.30 -6.01
CA GLY A 42 -6.89 10.18 -5.76
C GLY A 42 -6.52 8.77 -5.34
N GLN A 43 -5.34 8.32 -5.77
CA GLN A 43 -4.78 7.03 -5.43
C GLN A 43 -3.55 7.19 -4.54
N ARG A 44 -3.33 6.19 -3.70
CA ARG A 44 -2.14 6.07 -2.88
C ARG A 44 -1.50 4.72 -3.04
N LEU A 45 -0.18 4.71 -2.91
CA LEU A 45 0.65 3.53 -2.78
C LEU A 45 1.23 3.58 -1.38
N ALA A 46 0.90 2.59 -0.56
CA ALA A 46 1.40 2.49 0.80
C ALA A 46 1.93 1.09 1.07
N GLY A 47 2.77 0.96 2.09
CA GLY A 47 3.26 -0.34 2.51
C GLY A 47 3.60 -0.41 3.99
N LYS A 48 3.83 -1.64 4.42
CA LYS A 48 4.18 -2.00 5.78
C LYS A 48 5.14 -3.17 5.78
N TYR A 49 6.21 -3.03 6.55
CA TYR A 49 7.12 -4.12 6.88
C TYR A 49 6.60 -4.90 8.10
N PHE A 50 6.61 -6.22 7.99
CA PHE A 50 6.30 -7.15 9.05
C PHE A 50 7.61 -7.87 9.42
N PRO A 51 8.22 -7.56 10.57
CA PRO A 51 9.35 -8.36 11.03
C PRO A 51 8.90 -9.82 11.18
N LEU A 52 9.65 -10.75 10.60
CA LEU A 52 9.46 -12.17 10.85
C LEU A 52 9.55 -12.39 12.36
N VAL A 53 8.46 -12.89 12.95
CA VAL A 53 8.42 -13.25 14.36
C VAL A 53 9.44 -14.36 14.56
N THR A 54 10.57 -14.06 15.19
CA THR A 54 11.42 -15.09 15.80
C THR A 54 10.64 -15.70 16.95
N GLU A 55 10.69 -17.03 17.10
CA GLU A 55 9.79 -17.88 17.91
C GLU A 55 9.68 -17.57 19.43
N ASP A 56 10.15 -16.43 19.91
CA ASP A 56 10.25 -16.06 21.32
C ASP A 56 9.39 -14.87 21.78
N ASP A 57 8.63 -14.19 20.91
CA ASP A 57 7.85 -13.01 21.30
C ASP A 57 6.32 -13.26 21.34
N GLU A 58 5.74 -12.82 22.46
CA GLU A 58 4.37 -13.00 22.93
C GLU A 58 3.25 -12.68 21.91
N GLU A 59 2.08 -13.28 22.17
CA GLU A 59 0.80 -13.13 21.45
C GLU A 59 0.64 -11.80 20.67
N PRO A 60 0.24 -11.84 19.39
CA PRO A 60 0.23 -10.66 18.54
C PRO A 60 -0.78 -9.63 19.06
N VAL A 61 -0.27 -8.57 19.68
CA VAL A 61 -1.02 -7.36 20.01
C VAL A 61 -1.73 -6.88 18.74
N ASP A 62 -3.06 -6.72 18.80
CA ASP A 62 -3.91 -6.23 17.70
C ASP A 62 -3.50 -4.79 17.35
N THR A 63 -2.43 -4.67 16.57
CA THR A 63 -1.77 -3.44 16.15
C THR A 63 -2.54 -2.83 14.99
N THR A 64 -3.82 -2.59 15.24
CA THR A 64 -4.66 -1.81 14.35
C THR A 64 -4.06 -0.41 14.31
N THR A 65 -3.55 0.00 13.15
CA THR A 65 -2.99 1.35 12.88
C THR A 65 -1.53 1.61 13.29
N VAL A 66 -0.63 0.62 13.25
CA VAL A 66 0.82 0.94 13.24
C VAL A 66 1.25 1.31 11.82
N ALA A 67 1.77 2.54 11.70
CA ALA A 67 2.05 3.36 10.50
C ALA A 67 2.38 2.57 9.24
N ALA A 68 1.51 2.66 8.24
CA ALA A 68 1.88 2.37 6.87
C ALA A 68 2.72 3.53 6.33
N SER A 69 3.83 3.23 5.65
CA SER A 69 4.59 4.21 4.91
C SER A 69 3.87 4.51 3.60
N LEU A 70 3.74 5.80 3.25
CA LEU A 70 3.17 6.24 1.99
C LEU A 70 4.31 6.47 0.99
N TYR A 71 4.33 5.72 -0.10
CA TYR A 71 5.37 5.80 -1.12
C TYR A 71 5.00 6.74 -2.25
N ALA A 72 3.73 6.79 -2.64
CA ALA A 72 3.26 7.66 -3.71
C ALA A 72 1.78 8.04 -3.55
N LEU A 73 1.45 9.18 -4.17
CA LEU A 73 0.12 9.73 -4.31
C LEU A 73 -0.07 10.18 -5.76
N ASP A 74 -1.26 9.96 -6.31
CA ASP A 74 -1.66 10.48 -7.63
C ASP A 74 -3.10 11.00 -7.51
N GLU A 75 -3.42 12.13 -8.14
CA GLU A 75 -4.78 12.67 -8.16
C GLU A 75 -5.70 11.90 -9.13
N ASN A 76 -5.11 11.13 -10.06
CA ASN A 76 -5.84 10.30 -11.00
C ASN A 76 -6.08 8.90 -10.42
N ASP A 77 -7.27 8.36 -10.69
CA ASP A 77 -7.63 6.98 -10.32
C ASP A 77 -7.32 6.02 -11.48
N GLY A 78 -6.04 5.85 -11.78
CA GLY A 78 -5.56 5.10 -12.96
C GLY A 78 -4.81 3.81 -12.65
N TRP A 79 -4.28 3.62 -11.45
CA TRP A 79 -3.54 2.44 -11.03
C TRP A 79 -4.46 1.24 -10.86
N THR A 80 -3.99 0.08 -11.30
CA THR A 80 -4.78 -1.16 -11.37
C THR A 80 -4.04 -2.36 -10.82
N ARG A 81 -2.70 -2.31 -10.78
CA ARG A 81 -1.86 -3.39 -10.27
C ARG A 81 -0.65 -2.86 -9.54
N VAL A 82 -0.18 -3.61 -8.56
CA VAL A 82 1.10 -3.40 -7.89
C VAL A 82 1.90 -4.70 -7.83
N THR A 83 3.21 -4.62 -8.01
CA THR A 83 4.15 -5.71 -7.72
C THR A 83 5.41 -5.17 -7.07
N LEU A 84 6.08 -6.03 -6.31
CA LEU A 84 7.22 -5.67 -5.48
C LEU A 84 8.43 -6.53 -5.85
N ASP A 85 9.57 -5.88 -6.01
CA ASP A 85 10.88 -6.51 -6.01
C ASP A 85 11.65 -5.97 -4.81
N GLU A 86 11.71 -6.76 -3.74
CA GLU A 86 12.40 -6.33 -2.53
C GLU A 86 13.91 -6.47 -2.58
N GLU A 87 14.42 -7.37 -3.43
CA GLU A 87 15.86 -7.56 -3.56
C GLU A 87 16.49 -6.33 -4.23
N GLU A 88 15.79 -5.75 -5.22
CA GLU A 88 16.20 -4.52 -5.90
C GLU A 88 15.59 -3.23 -5.32
N GLY A 89 14.69 -3.35 -4.35
CA GLY A 89 14.03 -2.20 -3.72
C GLY A 89 13.10 -1.43 -4.66
N LYS A 90 12.40 -2.13 -5.56
CA LYS A 90 11.50 -1.54 -6.56
C LYS A 90 10.03 -1.88 -6.30
N ILE A 91 9.17 -0.90 -6.55
CA ILE A 91 7.72 -1.11 -6.66
C ILE A 91 7.30 -0.77 -8.09
N ALA A 92 6.63 -1.69 -8.77
CA ALA A 92 6.03 -1.43 -10.07
C ALA A 92 4.52 -1.30 -9.95
N VAL A 93 3.97 -0.24 -10.56
CA VAL A 93 2.52 0.05 -10.58
C VAL A 93 2.05 0.10 -12.04
N GLY A 94 1.01 -0.68 -12.35
CA GLY A 94 0.40 -0.71 -13.68
C GLY A 94 -0.82 0.21 -13.75
N CYS A 95 -0.92 1.00 -14.83
CA CYS A 95 -2.00 1.95 -15.08
C CYS A 95 -3.00 1.46 -16.13
N ILE A 96 -4.25 1.92 -16.04
CA ILE A 96 -5.35 1.61 -16.97
C ILE A 96 -5.09 2.12 -18.40
N ASP A 97 -4.24 3.13 -18.54
CA ASP A 97 -3.80 3.68 -19.83
C ASP A 97 -2.59 2.94 -20.44
N GLY A 98 -2.16 1.84 -19.81
CA GLY A 98 -1.04 1.01 -20.27
C GLY A 98 0.33 1.48 -19.82
N ARG A 99 0.44 2.56 -19.02
CA ARG A 99 1.71 2.96 -18.41
C ARG A 99 2.13 2.01 -17.28
N ILE A 100 3.44 1.92 -17.06
CA ILE A 100 4.05 1.28 -15.89
C ILE A 100 4.90 2.34 -15.19
N LEU A 101 4.65 2.53 -13.89
CA LEU A 101 5.41 3.42 -13.03
C LEU A 101 6.32 2.57 -12.14
N ILE A 102 7.58 2.96 -12.00
CA ILE A 102 8.56 2.30 -11.13
C ILE A 102 8.97 3.28 -10.04
N TYR A 103 8.86 2.85 -8.78
CA TYR A 103 9.27 3.60 -7.61
C TYR A 103 10.42 2.89 -6.90
N ASP A 104 11.37 3.66 -6.41
CA ASP A 104 12.40 3.21 -5.47
C ASP A 104 11.92 3.43 -4.04
N TYR A 105 12.17 2.48 -3.13
CA TYR A 105 11.78 2.62 -1.72
C TYR A 105 12.87 2.22 -0.70
N THR A 106 14.10 2.04 -1.17
CA THR A 106 15.32 1.88 -0.34
C THR A 106 15.79 3.17 0.28
#